data_AF-S2XF00-F1
#
_entry.id   AF-S2XF00-F1
#
_cell.length_a   1.000
_cell.length_b   1.000
_cell.length_c   1.000
_cell.angle_alpha   90.00
_cell.angle_beta   90.00
_cell.angle_gamma   90.00
#
_symmetry.space_group_name_H-M   'P 1'
#
loop_
_entity.id
_entity.type
_entity.pdbx_description
1 polymer ?
#
loop_
_entity_poly.entity_id
_entity_poly.type
_entity_poly.pdbx_seq_one_letter_code
_entity_poly.pdbx_strand_id
1 'polypeptide(L)' 'MKEPQTMNQIKERLSQFLEELEHTKPDEVSVEDIDEWIHLLDQLEVKVSQLRK' A
#
# COMPACT_ATOMS: atom_id res chain seq x y z
N MET A 1 13.53 -19.60 -5.37
CA MET A 1 12.69 -18.89 -6.35
C MET A 1 11.40 -18.45 -5.67
N LYS A 2 11.36 -17.23 -5.10
CA LYS A 2 10.16 -16.64 -4.45
C LYS A 2 9.88 -15.19 -4.91
N GLU A 3 10.74 -14.62 -5.74
CA GLU A 3 10.67 -13.22 -6.20
C GLU A 3 9.35 -12.82 -6.91
N PRO A 4 8.72 -13.64 -7.78
CA PRO A 4 7.49 -13.20 -8.44
C PRO A 4 6.26 -13.19 -7.52
N GLN A 5 6.24 -14.00 -6.45
CA GLN A 5 5.11 -14.04 -5.53
C GLN A 5 5.06 -12.78 -4.65
N THR A 6 6.20 -12.31 -4.18
CA THR A 6 6.26 -11.13 -3.28
C THR A 6 5.88 -9.85 -4.02
N MET A 7 6.28 -9.71 -5.29
CA MET A 7 5.89 -8.57 -6.13
C MET A 7 4.38 -8.57 -6.43
N ASN A 8 3.78 -9.74 -6.69
CA ASN A 8 2.35 -9.85 -6.92
C ASN A 8 1.53 -9.53 -5.66
N GLN A 9 1.98 -9.96 -4.48
CA GLN A 9 1.34 -9.62 -3.20
C GLN A 9 1.36 -8.12 -2.91
N ILE A 10 2.44 -7.43 -3.26
CA ILE A 10 2.54 -5.98 -3.09
C ILE A 10 1.56 -5.26 -4.03
N LYS A 11 1.43 -5.74 -5.28
CA LYS A 11 0.44 -5.22 -6.22
C LYS A 11 -0.99 -5.45 -5.75
N GLU A 12 -1.33 -6.65 -5.27
CA GLU A 12 -2.66 -6.96 -4.74
C GLU A 12 -3.01 -6.07 -3.55
N ARG A 13 -2.06 -5.84 -2.63
CA ARG A 13 -2.26 -4.92 -1.50
C ARG A 13 -2.50 -3.47 -1.94
N LEU A 14 -1.75 -3.00 -2.93
CA LEU A 14 -1.95 -1.64 -3.47
C LEU A 14 -3.31 -1.50 -4.16
N SER A 15 -3.75 -2.51 -4.90
CA SER A 15 -5.07 -2.52 -5.52
C SER A 15 -6.20 -2.51 -4.48
N GLN A 16 -6.08 -3.33 -3.42
CA GLN A 16 -7.03 -3.31 -2.31
C GLN A 16 -7.05 -1.95 -1.60
N PHE A 17 -5.87 -1.37 -1.38
CA PHE A 17 -5.75 -0.04 -0.77
C PHE A 17 -6.43 1.06 -1.61
N LEU A 18 -6.31 1.01 -2.94
CA LEU A 18 -7.00 1.96 -3.83
C LEU A 18 -8.52 1.77 -3.81
N GLU A 19 -9.01 0.53 -3.80
CA GLU A 19 -10.44 0.25 -3.65
C GLU A 19 -10.97 0.76 -2.30
N GLU A 20 -10.25 0.50 -1.21
CA GLU A 20 -10.60 1.02 0.12
C GLU A 20 -10.66 2.56 0.10
N LEU A 21 -9.68 3.23 -0.52
CA LEU A 21 -9.63 4.70 -0.63
C LEU A 21 -10.78 5.26 -1.47
N GLU A 22 -11.15 4.61 -2.59
CA GLU A 22 -12.33 4.98 -3.40
C GLU A 22 -13.64 4.85 -2.62
N HIS A 23 -13.74 3.84 -1.75
CA HIS A 23 -14.92 3.60 -0.92
C HIS A 23 -14.95 4.44 0.35
N THR A 24 -13.84 5.10 0.70
CA THR A 24 -13.76 5.88 1.93
C THR A 24 -14.37 7.26 1.74
N LYS A 25 -15.26 7.67 2.66
CA LYS A 25 -15.86 9.00 2.63
C LYS A 25 -14.88 10.03 3.19
N PRO A 26 -14.61 11.14 2.49
CA PRO A 26 -13.73 12.21 2.98
C PRO A 26 -14.16 12.79 4.34
N ASP A 27 -15.46 12.76 4.65
CA ASP A 27 -16.01 13.25 5.92
C ASP A 27 -15.77 12.29 7.11
N GLU A 28 -15.41 11.04 6.83
CA GLU A 28 -15.13 10.00 7.85
C GLU A 28 -13.62 9.74 7.98
N VAL A 29 -12.78 10.42 7.20
CA VAL A 29 -11.31 10.28 7.18
C VAL A 29 -10.67 11.43 7.93
N SER A 30 -9.86 11.08 8.92
CA SER A 30 -9.02 12.05 9.61
C SER A 30 -7.66 12.20 8.93
N VAL A 31 -6.96 13.29 9.22
CA VAL A 31 -5.58 13.49 8.76
C VAL A 31 -4.65 12.39 9.30
N GLU A 32 -4.94 11.86 10.50
CA GLU A 32 -4.17 10.78 11.11
C GLU A 32 -4.30 9.48 10.29
N ASP A 33 -5.49 9.18 9.76
CA ASP A 33 -5.71 8.02 8.89
C ASP A 33 -4.91 8.17 7.56
N ILE A 34 -4.88 9.39 7.02
CA ILE A 34 -4.09 9.71 5.82
C ILE A 34 -2.58 9.55 6.09
N ASP A 35 -2.11 9.98 7.26
CA ASP A 35 -0.71 9.81 7.66
C ASP A 35 -0.34 8.32 7.79
N GLU A 36 -1.22 7.49 8.36
CA GLU A 36 -1.00 6.03 8.42
C GLU A 36 -0.94 5.39 7.04
N TRP A 37 -1.81 5.82 6.13
CA TRP A 37 -1.84 5.36 4.75
C TRP A 37 -0.56 5.70 3.99
N ILE A 38 -0.07 6.94 4.13
CA ILE A 38 1.19 7.38 3.55
C ILE A 38 2.34 6.53 4.10
N HIS A 39 2.35 6.26 5.42
CA HIS A 39 3.36 5.42 6.04
C HIS A 39 3.34 3.97 5.52
N LEU A 40 2.15 3.42 5.27
CA LEU A 40 2.01 2.08 4.65
C LEU A 40 2.56 2.04 3.23
N LEU A 41 2.37 3.10 2.45
CA LEU A 41 2.92 3.23 1.10
C LEU A 41 4.46 3.32 1.11
N ASP A 42 5.04 4.10 2.03
CA ASP A 42 6.50 4.19 2.20
C ASP A 42 7.11 2.82 2.54
N GLN A 43 6.47 2.05 3.43
CA GLN A 43 6.91 0.70 3.76
C GLN A 43 6.84 -0.26 2.56
N LEU A 44 5.83 -0.12 1.70
CA LEU A 44 5.70 -0.91 0.47
C LEU A 44 6.81 -0.54 -0.51
N GLU A 45 7.14 0.74 -0.67
CA GLU A 45 8.23 1.20 -1.53
C GLU A 45 9.58 0.61 -1.09
N VAL A 46 9.88 0.66 0.22
CA VAL A 46 11.11 0.08 0.77
C VAL A 46 11.20 -1.42 0.48
N LYS A 47 10.10 -2.16 0.65
CA LYS A 47 10.06 -3.61 0.34
C LYS A 47 10.29 -3.88 -1.14
N VAL A 48 9.68 -3.11 -2.04
CA VAL A 48 9.91 -3.25 -3.49
C VAL A 48 11.36 -2.93 -3.84
N SER A 49 11.92 -1.87 -3.26
CA SER A 49 13.31 -1.46 -3.48
C SER A 49 14.31 -2.54 -3.02
N GLN A 50 14.03 -3.20 -1.90
CA GLN A 50 14.83 -4.32 -1.39
C GLN A 50 14.74 -5.57 -2.27
N LEU A 51 13.59 -5.85 -2.87
CA LEU A 51 13.39 -6.98 -3.80
C LEU A 51 13.99 -6.74 -5.17
N ARG A 52 14.22 -5.47 -5.54
CA ARG A 52 14.78 -5.06 -6.82
C ARG A 52 16.32 -5.01 -6.82
N LYS A 53 16.95 -5.15 -5.65
CA LYS A 53 18.40 -5.29 -5.46
C LYS A 53 18.82 -6.76 -5.52
#